data_AF-A0A453PNQ9-F1
#
_entry.id   AF-A0A453PNQ9-F1
#
_cell.length_a   1.000
_cell.length_b   1.000
_cell.length_c   1.000
_cell.angle_alpha   90.00
_cell.angle_beta   90.00
_cell.angle_gamma   90.00
#
_symmetry.space_group_name_H-M   'P 1'
#
loop_
_entity.id
_entity.type
_entity.pdbx_description
1 polymer ?
#
loop_
_entity_poly.entity_id
_entity_poly.type
_entity_poly.pdbx_seq_one_letter_code
_entity_poly.pdbx_strand_id
1 'polypeptide(L)'
;VGGDVLVFAKGVNRRKKVNRAAADIRCLYYRADAGNAVASLPATTSAQQVFRCPPPPATTPVDLELRVTLAVVGEQPIPSLATYDLPRRRDSPPMSSHVTESTPSGKRLICACTMVRDVAKFLREWVVYHAAVGVDRFYVYDNGSEDDLVDQVRHLTSDGFEVFTMSWPWPKTLEAALSYSAAVHRDSCEWMVFIDVDEFLFSPHWVHSENPTKSMLHSITTVGEDIGQVSMWCADFGPSGQTAHPKEGVIQGYTCRRQIMERRKSLVRLGAVDRSLTNSVHYFLLQPGFRSKWNTRVRVNHYKYQAWDEFKVKFRRRASTYTVDWTNKKNPRSNDRTPGLGFEAVEPAGWPHRFCEVNDTLLRDVTRRWYGLGFGNKLGRRRIIGTTPGSSYNV
;
A
#
# COMPACT_ATOMS: atom_id res chain seq x y z
N VAL A 1 -8.99 -9.15 26.79
CA VAL A 1 -10.46 -9.00 26.91
C VAL A 1 -10.74 -7.49 27.00
N GLY A 2 -11.35 -6.78 26.06
CA GLY A 2 -11.79 -7.09 24.71
C GLY A 2 -11.36 -5.94 23.77
N GLY A 3 -10.78 -6.30 22.63
CA GLY A 3 -10.51 -5.35 21.55
C GLY A 3 -11.72 -5.19 20.63
N ASP A 4 -11.81 -4.08 19.92
CA ASP A 4 -12.82 -3.93 18.86
C ASP A 4 -12.55 -4.95 17.74
N VAL A 5 -13.61 -5.49 17.15
CA VAL A 5 -13.57 -6.20 15.87
C VAL A 5 -13.59 -5.16 14.76
N LEU A 6 -12.59 -5.18 13.89
CA LEU A 6 -12.56 -4.34 12.69
C LEU A 6 -13.31 -5.03 11.56
N VAL A 7 -14.39 -4.40 11.09
CA VAL A 7 -15.17 -4.87 9.95
C VAL A 7 -14.98 -3.88 8.82
N PHE A 8 -14.54 -4.38 7.67
CA PHE A 8 -14.34 -3.57 6.47
C PHE A 8 -15.51 -3.78 5.51
N ALA A 9 -16.24 -2.71 5.21
CA ALA A 9 -17.42 -2.79 4.35
C ALA A 9 -17.52 -1.63 3.37
N LYS A 10 -17.69 -1.97 2.09
CA LYS A 10 -17.96 -1.01 1.02
C LYS A 10 -19.47 -0.80 0.88
N GLY A 11 -19.88 0.42 0.52
CA GLY A 11 -21.27 0.73 0.17
C GLY A 11 -22.12 1.29 1.32
N VAL A 12 -21.62 1.26 2.55
CA VAL A 12 -22.25 1.88 3.74
C VAL A 12 -22.06 3.40 3.71
N ASN A 13 -20.81 3.87 3.76
CA ASN A 13 -20.43 5.28 3.65
C ASN A 13 -20.06 5.61 2.20
N ARG A 14 -21.07 5.98 1.39
CA ARG A 14 -20.96 6.08 -0.07
C ARG A 14 -20.23 7.32 -0.59
N ARG A 15 -20.14 8.39 0.20
CA ARG A 15 -19.55 9.68 -0.20
C ARG A 15 -18.27 9.95 0.58
N LYS A 16 -17.25 10.45 -0.11
CA LYS A 16 -15.97 10.82 0.52
C LYS A 16 -16.24 11.85 1.62
N LYS A 17 -15.64 11.66 2.80
CA LYS A 17 -15.79 12.51 4.00
C LYS A 17 -17.20 12.56 4.62
N VAL A 18 -18.14 11.76 4.16
CA VAL A 18 -19.49 11.68 4.75
C VAL A 18 -19.70 10.28 5.28
N ASN A 19 -19.75 10.16 6.61
CA ASN A 19 -19.96 8.90 7.30
C ASN A 19 -21.35 8.91 7.96
N ARG A 20 -22.03 7.76 7.94
CA ARG A 20 -23.22 7.53 8.77
C ARG A 20 -22.83 7.50 10.24
N ALA A 21 -23.73 7.92 11.13
CA ALA A 21 -23.48 7.83 12.55
C ALA A 21 -23.28 6.37 12.96
N ALA A 22 -22.37 6.11 13.90
CA ALA A 22 -22.07 4.74 14.32
C ALA A 22 -23.31 4.05 14.94
N ALA A 23 -24.19 4.81 15.59
CA ALA A 23 -25.47 4.34 16.13
C ALA A 23 -26.43 3.81 15.04
N ASP A 24 -26.31 4.27 13.80
CA ASP A 24 -27.13 3.82 12.67
C ASP A 24 -26.62 2.52 12.04
N ILE A 25 -25.50 1.99 12.54
CA ILE A 25 -24.85 0.77 12.03
C ILE A 25 -24.92 -0.33 13.08
N ARG A 26 -25.44 -1.48 12.69
CA ARG A 26 -25.49 -2.71 13.50
C ARG A 26 -24.44 -3.69 13.03
N CYS A 27 -23.60 -4.10 13.96
CA CYS A 27 -22.69 -5.24 13.82
C CYS A 27 -23.46 -6.52 14.15
N LEU A 28 -23.65 -7.35 13.14
CA LEU A 28 -24.40 -8.59 13.24
C LEU A 28 -23.44 -9.78 13.23
N TYR A 29 -23.52 -10.58 14.28
CA TYR A 29 -22.81 -11.84 14.41
C TYR A 29 -23.80 -12.98 14.23
N TYR A 30 -23.49 -13.94 13.38
CA TYR A 30 -24.38 -15.07 13.11
C TYR A 30 -23.57 -16.35 12.91
N ARG A 31 -24.23 -17.50 13.14
CA ARG A 31 -23.59 -18.80 12.95
C ARG A 31 -23.60 -19.18 11.47
N ALA A 32 -22.48 -19.70 10.97
CA ALA A 32 -22.37 -20.11 9.56
C ALA A 32 -23.31 -21.28 9.19
N ASP A 33 -23.63 -22.16 10.14
CA ASP A 33 -24.42 -23.38 9.95
C ASP A 33 -25.94 -23.15 9.99
N ALA A 34 -26.40 -22.31 10.91
CA ALA A 34 -27.83 -22.15 11.21
C ALA A 34 -28.41 -20.82 10.75
N GLY A 35 -27.59 -19.85 10.31
CA GLY A 35 -28.04 -18.50 9.93
C GLY A 35 -28.61 -17.66 11.09
N ASN A 36 -28.70 -18.22 12.29
CA ASN A 36 -29.24 -17.55 13.46
C ASN A 36 -28.29 -16.46 13.96
N ALA A 37 -28.85 -15.26 14.18
CA ALA A 37 -28.11 -14.15 14.77
C ALA A 37 -27.76 -14.45 16.23
N VAL A 38 -26.47 -14.39 16.55
CA VAL A 38 -25.90 -14.55 17.89
C VAL A 38 -25.93 -13.21 18.63
N ALA A 39 -25.62 -12.13 17.92
CA ALA A 39 -25.62 -10.79 18.49
C ALA A 39 -25.89 -9.73 17.41
N SER A 40 -26.58 -8.67 17.83
CA SER A 40 -26.69 -7.42 17.09
C SER A 40 -26.25 -6.31 18.02
N LEU A 41 -25.15 -5.64 17.72
CA LEU A 41 -24.55 -4.62 18.57
C LEU A 41 -24.37 -3.32 17.77
N PRO A 42 -24.54 -2.12 18.35
CA PRO A 42 -24.23 -0.88 17.65
C PRO A 42 -22.73 -0.80 17.36
N ALA A 43 -22.35 -0.29 16.19
CA ALA A 43 -20.94 0.01 15.92
C ALA A 43 -20.45 1.11 16.88
N THR A 44 -19.20 1.01 17.32
CA THR A 44 -18.57 2.05 18.14
C THR A 44 -18.05 3.20 17.30
N THR A 45 -17.57 2.91 16.08
CA THR A 45 -17.16 3.93 15.11
C THR A 45 -17.56 3.56 13.69
N SER A 46 -17.83 4.58 12.87
CA SER A 46 -18.10 4.48 11.44
C SER A 46 -17.25 5.52 10.70
N ALA A 47 -16.25 5.06 9.93
CA ALA A 47 -15.35 5.95 9.20
C ALA A 47 -14.92 5.32 7.87
N GLN A 48 -15.25 5.95 6.75
CA GLN A 48 -15.00 5.39 5.41
C GLN A 48 -15.54 3.96 5.31
N GLN A 49 -14.68 2.98 4.99
CA GLN A 49 -15.03 1.57 4.93
C GLN A 49 -14.69 0.81 6.21
N VAL A 50 -14.32 1.51 7.28
CA VAL A 50 -13.86 0.92 8.54
C VAL A 50 -14.93 1.10 9.62
N PHE A 51 -15.34 -0.03 10.19
CA PHE A 51 -16.34 -0.10 11.25
C PHE A 51 -15.74 -0.84 12.43
N ARG A 52 -15.82 -0.23 13.61
CA ARG A 52 -15.42 -0.88 14.86
C ARG A 52 -16.66 -1.46 15.51
N CYS A 53 -16.64 -2.75 15.71
CA CYS A 53 -17.72 -3.51 16.31
C CYS A 53 -17.28 -4.02 17.69
N PRO A 54 -18.13 -3.91 18.72
CA PRO A 54 -17.87 -4.62 19.97
C PRO A 54 -17.81 -6.14 19.70
N PRO A 55 -16.95 -6.89 20.39
CA PRO A 55 -16.91 -8.34 20.26
C PRO A 55 -18.27 -8.96 20.68
N PRO A 56 -18.65 -10.12 20.12
CA PRO A 56 -19.85 -10.81 20.53
C PRO A 56 -19.76 -11.27 22.00
N PRO A 57 -20.91 -11.52 22.68
CA PRO A 57 -20.93 -11.96 24.07
C PRO A 57 -20.10 -13.23 24.31
N ALA A 58 -19.41 -13.28 25.45
CA ALA A 58 -18.49 -14.36 25.82
C ALA A 58 -19.14 -15.74 26.05
N THR A 59 -20.48 -15.80 26.11
CA THR A 59 -21.27 -17.04 26.21
C THR A 59 -21.40 -17.78 24.88
N THR A 60 -20.81 -17.25 23.80
CA THR A 60 -20.85 -17.88 22.48
C THR A 60 -19.91 -19.11 22.47
N PRO A 61 -20.38 -20.31 22.08
CA PRO A 61 -19.55 -21.52 22.06
C PRO A 61 -18.30 -21.34 21.19
N VAL A 62 -17.16 -21.83 21.69
CA VAL A 62 -15.83 -21.64 21.08
C VAL A 62 -15.65 -22.45 19.79
N ASP A 63 -16.42 -23.53 19.63
CA ASP A 63 -16.28 -24.47 18.51
C ASP A 63 -17.12 -24.11 17.27
N LEU A 64 -17.71 -22.91 17.23
CA LEU A 64 -18.59 -22.48 16.14
C LEU A 64 -17.92 -21.42 15.26
N GLU A 65 -17.95 -21.63 13.94
CA GLU A 65 -17.57 -20.61 12.98
C GLU A 65 -18.61 -19.47 13.01
N LEU A 66 -18.18 -18.34 13.55
CA LEU A 66 -18.97 -17.11 13.58
C LEU A 66 -18.66 -16.29 12.35
N ARG A 67 -19.70 -15.68 11.77
CA ARG A 67 -19.56 -14.68 10.72
C ARG A 67 -19.97 -13.32 11.24
N VAL A 68 -19.36 -12.29 10.68
CA VAL A 68 -19.68 -10.90 11.01
C VAL A 68 -20.13 -10.16 9.75
N THR A 69 -21.19 -9.37 9.90
CA THR A 69 -21.63 -8.43 8.87
C THR A 69 -22.14 -7.13 9.49
N LEU A 70 -22.44 -6.15 8.64
CA LEU A 70 -23.06 -4.90 9.01
C LEU A 70 -24.47 -4.79 8.42
N ALA A 71 -25.37 -4.16 9.16
CA ALA A 71 -26.64 -3.66 8.67
C ALA A 71 -26.77 -2.18 9.00
N VAL A 72 -27.29 -1.39 8.06
CA VAL A 72 -27.76 -0.04 8.37
C VAL A 72 -29.15 -0.19 9.00
N VAL A 73 -29.44 0.57 10.06
CA VAL A 73 -30.76 0.53 10.71
C VAL A 73 -31.86 0.80 9.68
N GLY A 74 -32.82 -0.13 9.57
CA GLY A 74 -33.90 -0.08 8.59
C GLY A 74 -33.56 -0.61 7.20
N GLU A 75 -32.33 -1.06 6.96
CA GLU A 75 -31.90 -1.71 5.71
C GLU A 75 -31.58 -3.20 5.95
N GLN A 76 -31.56 -3.99 4.89
CA GLN A 76 -31.14 -5.40 4.97
C GLN A 76 -29.63 -5.52 5.28
N PRO A 77 -29.21 -6.58 6.01
CA PRO A 77 -27.80 -6.85 6.24
C PRO A 77 -27.01 -6.98 4.94
N ILE A 78 -25.77 -6.50 4.97
CA ILE A 78 -24.85 -6.65 3.83
C ILE A 78 -24.45 -8.13 3.72
N PRO A 79 -24.44 -8.73 2.52
CA PRO A 79 -23.89 -10.06 2.33
C PRO A 79 -22.41 -10.09 2.76
N SER A 80 -22.03 -11.07 3.57
CA SER A 80 -20.67 -11.17 4.11
C SER A 80 -20.17 -12.60 4.06
N LEU A 81 -18.89 -12.74 3.71
CA LEU A 81 -18.11 -13.96 3.85
C LEU A 81 -17.05 -13.80 4.96
N ALA A 82 -17.11 -12.71 5.74
CA ALA A 82 -16.13 -12.44 6.78
C ALA A 82 -16.38 -13.34 7.99
N THR A 83 -15.42 -14.19 8.28
CA THR A 83 -15.35 -14.97 9.51
C THR A 83 -14.85 -14.10 10.65
N TYR A 84 -15.42 -14.31 11.83
CA TYR A 84 -14.93 -13.73 13.07
C TYR A 84 -14.09 -14.77 13.80
N ASP A 85 -12.78 -14.54 13.83
CA ASP A 85 -11.88 -15.39 14.58
C ASP A 85 -11.89 -14.99 16.06
N LEU A 86 -12.26 -15.93 16.92
CA LEU A 86 -12.18 -15.75 18.36
C LEU A 86 -10.70 -15.53 18.74
N PRO A 87 -10.40 -14.55 19.64
CA PRO A 87 -9.05 -14.39 20.15
C PRO A 87 -8.60 -15.72 20.78
N ARG A 88 -7.65 -16.42 20.14
CA ARG A 88 -7.07 -17.64 20.70
C ARG A 88 -6.55 -17.32 22.10
N ARG A 89 -6.90 -18.15 23.10
CA ARG A 89 -6.10 -18.21 24.34
C ARG A 89 -4.66 -18.45 23.91
N ARG A 90 -3.71 -17.73 24.52
CA ARG A 90 -2.29 -17.65 24.14
C ARG A 90 -1.52 -19.00 24.11
N ASP A 91 -2.20 -20.12 24.33
CA ASP A 91 -1.62 -21.41 24.67
C ASP A 91 -1.82 -22.50 23.59
N SER A 92 -2.28 -22.15 22.38
CA SER A 92 -2.47 -23.15 21.30
C SER A 92 -1.71 -22.78 20.03
N PRO A 93 -0.86 -23.68 19.49
CA PRO A 93 -0.15 -23.44 18.23
C PRO A 93 -1.14 -23.33 17.06
N PRO A 94 -0.81 -22.55 16.03
CA PRO A 94 -1.76 -22.28 14.97
C PRO A 94 -2.04 -23.52 14.10
N MET A 95 -3.30 -23.97 14.13
CA MET A 95 -3.83 -24.94 13.14
C MET A 95 -4.02 -24.26 11.78
N SER A 96 -3.21 -24.72 10.82
CA SER A 96 -3.35 -24.72 9.36
C SER A 96 -4.54 -23.96 8.74
N SER A 97 -4.26 -22.75 8.25
CA SER A 97 -4.67 -22.33 6.90
C SER A 97 -3.40 -21.80 6.22
N HIS A 98 -3.27 -21.99 4.90
CA HIS A 98 -2.06 -21.75 4.12
C HIS A 98 -1.57 -20.28 4.13
N VAL A 99 -1.02 -19.83 5.26
CA VAL A 99 -0.17 -18.66 5.39
C VAL A 99 1.13 -19.20 5.95
N THR A 100 2.19 -19.14 5.16
CA THR A 100 3.57 -19.32 5.62
C THR A 100 3.93 -18.17 6.56
N GLU A 101 3.41 -18.20 7.78
CA GLU A 101 3.77 -17.29 8.86
C GLU A 101 5.02 -17.82 9.58
N SER A 102 6.16 -17.72 8.91
CA SER A 102 7.39 -17.47 9.64
C SER A 102 7.35 -16.00 10.04
N THR A 103 6.77 -15.65 11.20
CA THR A 103 6.82 -14.28 11.71
C THR A 103 8.30 -13.92 11.92
N PRO A 104 8.93 -13.08 11.08
CA PRO A 104 10.35 -12.80 11.25
C PRO A 104 10.52 -11.94 12.50
N SER A 105 11.46 -12.32 13.36
CA SER A 105 11.67 -11.69 14.67
C SER A 105 11.99 -10.19 14.57
N GLY A 106 11.24 -9.38 15.31
CA GLY A 106 11.52 -7.97 15.54
C GLY A 106 10.73 -6.99 14.67
N LYS A 107 10.36 -5.86 15.27
CA LYS A 107 9.71 -4.74 14.58
C LYS A 107 10.68 -4.13 13.56
N ARG A 108 10.25 -4.00 12.30
CA ARG A 108 11.02 -3.35 11.22
C ARG A 108 10.85 -1.83 11.28
N LEU A 109 11.87 -1.10 10.84
CA LEU A 109 11.82 0.37 10.90
C LEU A 109 10.90 0.91 9.81
N ILE A 110 11.12 0.50 8.56
CA ILE A 110 10.33 1.00 7.41
C ILE A 110 9.76 -0.19 6.65
N CYS A 111 8.43 -0.20 6.49
CA CYS A 111 7.73 -1.13 5.62
C CYS A 111 7.10 -0.37 4.43
N ALA A 112 6.90 -1.06 3.31
CA ALA A 112 6.12 -0.54 2.19
C ALA A 112 4.85 -1.36 2.02
N CYS A 113 3.75 -0.68 1.70
CA CYS A 113 2.45 -1.29 1.45
C CYS A 113 1.91 -0.80 0.11
N THR A 114 1.45 -1.72 -0.72
CA THR A 114 0.87 -1.41 -2.02
C THR A 114 -0.30 -2.34 -2.34
N MET A 115 -1.18 -1.93 -3.25
CA MET A 115 -2.21 -2.80 -3.83
C MET A 115 -1.96 -2.94 -5.32
N VAL A 116 -1.99 -4.17 -5.81
CA VAL A 116 -1.62 -4.50 -7.18
C VAL A 116 -2.73 -5.24 -7.89
N ARG A 117 -2.77 -5.08 -9.20
CA ARG A 117 -3.46 -5.97 -10.13
C ARG A 117 -2.74 -5.95 -11.47
N ASP A 118 -2.29 -7.11 -11.93
CA ASP A 118 -1.67 -7.29 -13.25
C ASP A 118 -0.45 -6.37 -13.48
N VAL A 119 0.43 -6.26 -12.47
CA VAL A 119 1.62 -5.38 -12.46
C VAL A 119 2.90 -6.10 -11.98
N ALA A 120 2.96 -7.43 -12.10
CA ALA A 120 4.07 -8.26 -11.66
C ALA A 120 5.43 -7.82 -12.24
N LYS A 121 5.45 -7.41 -13.52
CA LYS A 121 6.66 -6.92 -14.20
C LYS A 121 7.35 -5.72 -13.53
N PHE A 122 6.62 -4.91 -12.76
CA PHE A 122 7.18 -3.75 -12.05
C PHE A 122 7.74 -4.13 -10.68
N LEU A 123 7.30 -5.26 -10.12
CA LEU A 123 7.52 -5.59 -8.72
C LEU A 123 9.00 -5.74 -8.37
N ARG A 124 9.78 -6.38 -9.25
CA ARG A 124 11.21 -6.61 -9.00
C ARG A 124 12.00 -5.31 -8.90
N GLU A 125 11.85 -4.42 -9.87
CA GLU A 125 12.50 -3.10 -9.86
C GLU A 125 12.12 -2.33 -8.60
N TRP A 126 10.82 -2.32 -8.26
CA TRP A 126 10.30 -1.62 -7.10
C TRP A 126 10.84 -2.16 -5.76
N VAL A 127 10.81 -3.48 -5.55
CA VAL A 127 11.31 -4.11 -4.31
C VAL A 127 12.81 -3.94 -4.17
N VAL A 128 13.58 -4.27 -5.21
CA VAL A 128 15.05 -4.21 -5.17
C VAL A 128 15.53 -2.79 -4.88
N TYR A 129 14.96 -1.80 -5.56
CA TYR A 129 15.31 -0.40 -5.33
C TYR A 129 15.01 0.03 -3.89
N HIS A 130 13.77 -0.17 -3.43
CA HIS A 130 13.33 0.30 -2.12
C HIS A 130 14.05 -0.41 -0.98
N ALA A 131 14.36 -1.70 -1.14
CA ALA A 131 15.12 -2.47 -0.16
C ALA A 131 16.53 -1.90 0.04
N ALA A 132 17.18 -1.51 -1.06
CA ALA A 132 18.54 -0.96 -1.03
C ALA A 132 18.62 0.42 -0.37
N VAL A 133 17.57 1.24 -0.49
CA VAL A 133 17.52 2.58 0.11
C VAL A 133 16.93 2.61 1.53
N GLY A 134 16.43 1.47 2.04
CA GLY A 134 16.06 1.33 3.46
C GLY A 134 14.65 0.87 3.78
N VAL A 135 13.89 0.32 2.83
CA VAL A 135 12.67 -0.44 3.15
C VAL A 135 13.04 -1.85 3.59
N ASP A 136 12.55 -2.27 4.76
CA ASP A 136 12.88 -3.58 5.33
C ASP A 136 11.91 -4.69 4.94
N ARG A 137 10.64 -4.35 4.69
CA ARG A 137 9.57 -5.33 4.44
C ARG A 137 8.49 -4.77 3.51
N PHE A 138 7.92 -5.64 2.68
CA PHE A 138 6.94 -5.30 1.65
C PHE A 138 5.65 -6.08 1.84
N TYR A 139 4.53 -5.37 1.82
CA TYR A 139 3.18 -5.92 1.90
C TYR A 139 2.44 -5.59 0.61
N VAL A 140 2.10 -6.63 -0.15
CA VAL A 140 1.48 -6.56 -1.47
C VAL A 140 0.05 -7.10 -1.38
N TYR A 141 -0.93 -6.21 -1.42
CA TYR A 141 -2.35 -6.59 -1.48
C TYR A 141 -2.74 -6.89 -2.92
N ASP A 142 -2.97 -8.15 -3.25
CA ASP A 142 -3.31 -8.58 -4.59
C ASP A 142 -4.83 -8.51 -4.84
N ASN A 143 -5.23 -7.62 -5.75
CA ASN A 143 -6.62 -7.42 -6.16
C ASN A 143 -7.03 -8.35 -7.32
N GLY A 144 -6.62 -9.61 -7.24
CA GLY A 144 -6.92 -10.66 -8.21
C GLY A 144 -6.12 -10.51 -9.50
N SER A 145 -4.79 -10.50 -9.37
CA SER A 145 -3.87 -10.52 -10.51
C SER A 145 -3.95 -11.87 -11.25
N GLU A 146 -3.81 -11.80 -12.57
CA GLU A 146 -3.82 -12.94 -13.50
C GLU A 146 -2.46 -13.09 -14.21
N ASP A 147 -1.49 -12.23 -13.90
CA ASP A 147 -0.11 -12.28 -14.40
C ASP A 147 0.82 -13.10 -13.47
N ASP A 148 2.13 -13.04 -13.70
CA ASP A 148 3.14 -13.84 -13.01
C ASP A 148 3.50 -13.35 -11.59
N LEU A 149 2.59 -12.63 -10.92
CA LEU A 149 2.83 -12.01 -9.61
C LEU A 149 3.36 -13.02 -8.57
N VAL A 150 2.75 -14.21 -8.51
CA VAL A 150 3.13 -15.27 -7.57
C VAL A 150 4.58 -15.72 -7.80
N ASP A 151 4.98 -15.87 -9.06
CA ASP A 151 6.33 -16.30 -9.42
C ASP A 151 7.35 -15.18 -9.14
N GLN A 152 7.01 -13.93 -9.43
CA GLN A 152 7.86 -12.78 -9.10
C GLN A 152 8.10 -12.65 -7.59
N VAL A 153 7.05 -12.82 -6.77
CA VAL A 153 7.17 -12.82 -5.30
C VAL A 153 8.05 -13.99 -4.84
N ARG A 154 7.88 -15.19 -5.42
CA ARG A 154 8.72 -16.36 -5.09
C ARG A 154 10.20 -16.11 -5.39
N HIS A 155 10.51 -15.50 -6.53
CA HIS A 155 11.89 -15.15 -6.87
C HIS A 155 12.46 -14.11 -5.90
N LEU A 156 11.70 -13.06 -5.56
CA LEU A 156 12.13 -12.04 -4.61
C LEU A 156 12.37 -12.61 -3.20
N THR A 157 11.50 -13.49 -2.72
CA THR A 157 11.72 -14.14 -1.41
C THR A 157 12.92 -15.08 -1.44
N SER A 158 13.15 -15.80 -2.55
CA SER A 158 14.37 -16.62 -2.72
C SER A 158 15.66 -15.80 -2.77
N ASP A 159 15.59 -14.55 -3.24
CA ASP A 159 16.69 -13.58 -3.22
C ASP A 159 16.91 -12.97 -1.81
N GLY A 160 16.06 -13.30 -0.83
CA GLY A 160 16.18 -12.85 0.56
C GLY A 160 15.38 -11.59 0.91
N PHE A 161 14.47 -11.12 0.04
CA PHE A 161 13.59 -9.99 0.34
C PHE A 161 12.36 -10.43 1.17
N GLU A 162 12.00 -9.66 2.19
CA GLU A 162 10.77 -9.89 2.97
C GLU A 162 9.55 -9.33 2.23
N VAL A 163 9.00 -10.12 1.31
CA VAL A 163 7.79 -9.77 0.52
C VAL A 163 6.64 -10.69 0.90
N PHE A 164 5.54 -10.09 1.35
CA PHE A 164 4.31 -10.79 1.73
C PHE A 164 3.17 -10.39 0.80
N THR A 165 2.42 -11.38 0.32
CA THR A 165 1.25 -11.15 -0.52
C THR A 165 -0.02 -11.51 0.24
N MET A 166 -1.02 -10.63 0.20
CA MET A 166 -2.34 -10.86 0.81
C MET A 166 -3.40 -10.76 -0.27
N SER A 167 -4.26 -11.78 -0.37
CA SER A 167 -5.40 -11.72 -1.28
C SER A 167 -6.39 -10.64 -0.82
N TRP A 168 -6.77 -9.76 -1.73
CA TRP A 168 -7.74 -8.69 -1.48
C TRP A 168 -8.71 -8.55 -2.66
N PRO A 169 -9.62 -9.52 -2.88
CA PRO A 169 -10.40 -9.62 -4.12
C PRO A 169 -11.53 -8.58 -4.25
N TRP A 170 -11.67 -7.65 -3.30
CA TRP A 170 -12.77 -6.68 -3.30
C TRP A 170 -12.48 -5.47 -4.19
N PRO A 171 -13.30 -5.20 -5.23
CA PRO A 171 -13.04 -4.12 -6.17
C PRO A 171 -13.31 -2.75 -5.53
N LYS A 172 -12.47 -1.76 -5.85
CA LYS A 172 -12.54 -0.38 -5.33
C LYS A 172 -12.61 -0.31 -3.79
N THR A 173 -11.61 -0.91 -3.15
CA THR A 173 -11.49 -0.93 -1.68
C THR A 173 -10.06 -0.64 -1.21
N LEU A 174 -9.30 0.12 -2.00
CA LEU A 174 -7.92 0.49 -1.67
C LEU A 174 -7.81 1.07 -0.27
N GLU A 175 -8.63 2.07 0.08
CA GLU A 175 -8.60 2.71 1.40
C GLU A 175 -8.83 1.69 2.53
N ALA A 176 -9.71 0.70 2.33
CA ALA A 176 -9.96 -0.36 3.30
C ALA A 176 -8.75 -1.30 3.47
N ALA A 177 -8.09 -1.69 2.37
CA ALA A 177 -6.88 -2.51 2.42
C ALA A 177 -5.74 -1.80 3.15
N LEU A 178 -5.57 -0.49 2.89
CA LEU A 178 -4.53 0.30 3.56
C LEU A 178 -4.84 0.48 5.05
N SER A 179 -6.11 0.68 5.42
CA SER A 179 -6.54 0.69 6.83
C SER A 179 -6.31 -0.67 7.51
N TYR A 180 -6.60 -1.79 6.83
CA TYR A 180 -6.31 -3.13 7.33
C TYR A 180 -4.81 -3.33 7.55
N SER A 181 -3.99 -2.97 6.56
CA SER A 181 -2.52 -3.00 6.64
C SER A 181 -1.97 -2.21 7.83
N ALA A 182 -2.42 -0.96 7.98
CA ALA A 182 -2.00 -0.09 9.08
C ALA A 182 -2.36 -0.68 10.45
N ALA A 183 -3.51 -1.34 10.56
CA ALA A 183 -3.97 -1.96 11.80
C ALA A 183 -3.19 -3.24 12.13
N VAL A 184 -3.08 -4.17 11.19
CA VAL A 184 -2.53 -5.51 11.44
C VAL A 184 -1.00 -5.50 11.55
N HIS A 185 -0.34 -4.57 10.86
CA HIS A 185 1.13 -4.49 10.86
C HIS A 185 1.70 -3.46 11.83
N ARG A 186 0.86 -2.81 12.65
CA ARG A 186 1.23 -1.76 13.62
C ARG A 186 2.39 -2.15 14.54
N ASP A 187 2.40 -3.40 15.00
CA ASP A 187 3.41 -3.89 15.94
C ASP A 187 4.62 -4.51 15.22
N SER A 188 4.50 -4.78 13.92
CA SER A 188 5.56 -5.33 13.07
C SER A 188 6.39 -4.27 12.33
N CYS A 189 5.86 -3.05 12.19
CA CYS A 189 6.50 -1.94 11.47
C CYS A 189 6.38 -0.64 12.27
N GLU A 190 7.45 0.16 12.35
CA GLU A 190 7.37 1.50 12.94
C GLU A 190 6.78 2.51 11.96
N TRP A 191 7.39 2.62 10.79
CA TRP A 191 6.97 3.46 9.69
C TRP A 191 6.47 2.61 8.53
N MET A 192 5.46 3.12 7.84
CA MET A 192 4.96 2.53 6.61
C MET A 192 4.82 3.59 5.53
N VAL A 193 5.30 3.28 4.33
CA VAL A 193 5.00 4.05 3.13
C VAL A 193 3.92 3.35 2.31
N PHE A 194 2.90 4.09 1.94
CA PHE A 194 1.80 3.62 1.10
C PHE A 194 1.95 4.22 -0.29
N ILE A 195 2.54 3.47 -1.22
CA ILE A 195 2.89 3.94 -2.58
C ILE A 195 2.59 2.86 -3.61
N ASP A 196 2.34 3.30 -4.84
CA ASP A 196 2.07 2.40 -5.96
C ASP A 196 3.39 1.77 -6.47
N VAL A 197 3.32 0.64 -7.18
CA VAL A 197 4.53 -0.07 -7.67
C VAL A 197 5.31 0.70 -8.75
N ASP A 198 4.73 1.77 -9.28
CA ASP A 198 5.37 2.73 -10.20
C ASP A 198 5.82 4.02 -9.51
N GLU A 199 5.91 4.01 -8.18
CA GLU A 199 6.30 5.15 -7.35
C GLU A 199 7.59 4.85 -6.58
N PHE A 200 8.57 5.76 -6.69
CA PHE A 200 9.92 5.57 -6.17
C PHE A 200 10.33 6.72 -5.26
N LEU A 201 10.61 6.41 -3.99
CA LEU A 201 11.15 7.39 -3.04
C LEU A 201 12.57 7.78 -3.45
N PHE A 202 12.84 9.07 -3.63
CA PHE A 202 14.13 9.56 -4.10
C PHE A 202 14.49 10.91 -3.48
N SER A 203 15.77 11.08 -3.12
CA SER A 203 16.35 12.39 -2.82
C SER A 203 17.36 12.79 -3.89
N PRO A 204 17.23 14.00 -4.47
CA PRO A 204 18.27 14.56 -5.36
C PRO A 204 19.67 14.58 -4.71
N HIS A 205 19.76 14.64 -3.38
CA HIS A 205 21.04 14.59 -2.66
C HIS A 205 21.76 13.24 -2.75
N TRP A 206 21.07 12.17 -3.17
CA TRP A 206 21.68 10.86 -3.36
C TRP A 206 22.46 10.75 -4.67
N VAL A 207 22.40 11.75 -5.55
CA VAL A 207 23.00 11.68 -6.90
C VAL A 207 24.50 11.36 -6.85
N HIS A 208 25.25 11.85 -5.86
CA HIS A 208 26.69 11.56 -5.75
C HIS A 208 27.02 10.29 -4.95
N SER A 209 26.01 9.49 -4.60
CA SER A 209 26.22 8.27 -3.84
C SER A 209 26.67 7.12 -4.73
N GLU A 210 27.83 6.54 -4.42
CA GLU A 210 28.39 5.37 -5.12
C GLU A 210 27.59 4.10 -4.88
N ASN A 211 26.98 3.95 -3.70
CA ASN A 211 26.21 2.76 -3.33
C ASN A 211 24.95 3.13 -2.56
N PRO A 212 23.83 2.42 -2.77
CA PRO A 212 22.62 2.64 -1.97
C PRO A 212 22.89 2.15 -0.54
N THR A 213 22.31 2.85 0.44
CA THR A 213 22.42 2.46 1.85
C THR A 213 21.09 2.64 2.54
N LYS A 214 20.80 1.77 3.52
CA LYS A 214 19.56 1.86 4.31
C LYS A 214 19.40 3.22 5.03
N SER A 215 20.52 3.89 5.35
CA SER A 215 20.49 5.20 6.01
C SER A 215 19.80 6.28 5.16
N MET A 216 19.70 6.10 3.84
CA MET A 216 19.01 7.01 2.94
C MET A 216 17.56 7.27 3.38
N LEU A 217 16.75 6.21 3.53
CA LEU A 217 15.39 6.36 4.05
C LEU A 217 15.34 6.49 5.58
N HIS A 218 16.23 5.84 6.33
CA HIS A 218 16.21 5.94 7.79
C HIS A 218 16.40 7.39 8.26
N SER A 219 17.24 8.18 7.56
CA SER A 219 17.46 9.60 7.87
C SER A 219 16.20 10.46 7.72
N ILE A 220 15.25 10.03 6.88
CA ILE A 220 13.97 10.72 6.68
C ILE A 220 13.00 10.44 7.84
N THR A 221 13.12 9.27 8.47
CA THR A 221 12.32 8.86 9.64
C THR A 221 12.91 9.30 10.98
N THR A 222 14.14 9.81 11.01
CA THR A 222 14.76 10.43 12.20
C THR A 222 14.15 11.81 12.47
N VAL A 223 12.95 11.81 13.06
CA VAL A 223 12.16 13.00 13.39
C VAL A 223 11.69 12.95 14.85
N GLY A 224 11.21 14.07 15.36
CA GLY A 224 10.66 14.16 16.73
C GLY A 224 9.54 13.14 16.96
N GLU A 225 9.38 12.70 18.21
CA GLU A 225 8.41 11.66 18.56
C GLU A 225 6.96 12.06 18.31
N ASP A 226 6.68 13.37 18.31
CA ASP A 226 5.42 14.00 17.98
C ASP A 226 5.10 14.00 16.46
N ILE A 227 6.04 13.58 15.62
CA ILE A 227 5.83 13.48 14.17
C ILE A 227 5.25 12.11 13.81
N GLY A 228 3.96 12.09 13.51
CA GLY A 228 3.27 10.90 13.03
C GLY A 228 3.39 10.68 11.52
N GLN A 229 3.70 11.73 10.75
CA GLN A 229 3.77 11.67 9.29
C GLN A 229 4.88 12.56 8.72
N VAL A 230 5.67 12.02 7.81
CA VAL A 230 6.64 12.79 7.01
C VAL A 230 6.13 12.87 5.59
N SER A 231 5.69 14.07 5.20
CA SER A 231 5.07 14.34 3.91
C SER A 231 6.06 14.88 2.89
N MET A 232 5.88 14.50 1.63
CA MET A 232 6.78 14.84 0.55
C MET A 232 6.02 15.09 -0.76
N TRP A 233 6.69 15.77 -1.68
CA TRP A 233 6.17 16.05 -3.02
C TRP A 233 6.20 14.82 -3.92
N CYS A 234 5.30 14.78 -4.90
CA CYS A 234 5.29 13.79 -5.97
C CYS A 234 5.60 14.45 -7.33
N ALA A 235 6.54 13.88 -8.06
CA ALA A 235 6.90 14.29 -9.41
C ALA A 235 6.35 13.27 -10.41
N ASP A 236 5.42 13.70 -11.27
CA ASP A 236 4.76 12.81 -12.25
C ASP A 236 5.58 12.74 -13.55
N PHE A 237 6.09 11.55 -13.87
CA PHE A 237 6.87 11.24 -15.06
C PHE A 237 6.00 10.82 -16.26
N GLY A 238 6.48 11.16 -17.44
CA GLY A 238 5.89 10.91 -18.75
C GLY A 238 6.60 9.82 -19.57
N PRO A 239 6.07 9.49 -20.76
CA PRO A 239 6.56 8.36 -21.55
C PRO A 239 7.98 8.55 -22.08
N SER A 240 8.50 9.79 -22.11
CA SER A 240 9.92 10.06 -22.42
C SER A 240 10.38 9.54 -23.78
N GLY A 241 9.49 9.62 -24.79
CA GLY A 241 9.71 9.10 -26.13
C GLY A 241 9.47 7.60 -26.29
N GLN A 242 9.13 6.89 -25.21
CA GLN A 242 8.88 5.45 -25.24
C GLN A 242 7.48 5.13 -25.76
N THR A 243 7.40 4.18 -26.69
CA THR A 243 6.16 3.64 -27.24
C THR A 243 5.73 2.33 -26.59
N ALA A 244 6.63 1.68 -25.85
CA ALA A 244 6.39 0.45 -25.10
C ALA A 244 7.05 0.51 -23.72
N HIS A 245 6.74 -0.45 -22.85
CA HIS A 245 7.42 -0.58 -21.56
C HIS A 245 8.94 -0.72 -21.76
N PRO A 246 9.76 0.12 -21.10
CA PRO A 246 11.21 0.03 -21.21
C PRO A 246 11.73 -1.31 -20.67
N LYS A 247 12.56 -2.01 -21.46
CA LYS A 247 13.11 -3.32 -21.06
C LYS A 247 13.98 -3.24 -19.81
N GLU A 248 14.62 -2.09 -19.60
CA GLU A 248 15.51 -1.82 -18.47
C GLU A 248 14.77 -1.36 -17.20
N GLY A 249 13.45 -1.20 -17.26
CA GLY A 249 12.62 -0.73 -16.14
C GLY A 249 12.18 0.74 -16.27
N VAL A 250 11.19 1.12 -15.46
CA VAL A 250 10.56 2.44 -15.53
C VAL A 250 11.53 3.54 -15.13
N ILE A 251 12.44 3.28 -14.19
CA ILE A 251 13.46 4.25 -13.79
C ILE A 251 14.40 4.57 -14.96
N GLN A 252 14.70 3.56 -15.78
CA GLN A 252 15.68 3.68 -16.85
C GLN A 252 15.11 4.34 -18.10
N GLY A 253 13.87 3.99 -18.47
CA GLY A 253 13.28 4.46 -19.71
C GLY A 253 12.47 5.75 -19.62
N TYR A 254 11.98 6.12 -18.43
CA TYR A 254 11.18 7.34 -18.25
C TYR A 254 11.98 8.42 -17.49
N THR A 255 12.45 9.44 -18.21
CA THR A 255 13.25 10.55 -17.65
C THR A 255 12.65 11.92 -17.88
N CYS A 256 11.53 12.02 -18.58
CA CYS A 256 10.76 13.23 -18.74
C CYS A 256 9.70 13.32 -17.64
N ARG A 257 9.50 14.50 -17.07
CA ARG A 257 8.41 14.73 -16.12
C ARG A 257 7.77 16.09 -16.28
N ARG A 258 6.61 16.22 -15.65
CA ARG A 258 5.94 17.52 -15.47
C ARG A 258 6.75 18.42 -14.55
N GLN A 259 6.75 19.72 -14.84
CA GLN A 259 7.40 20.72 -13.99
C GLN A 259 6.68 20.87 -12.65
N ILE A 260 5.35 20.80 -12.66
CA ILE A 260 4.52 20.87 -11.46
C ILE A 260 4.73 19.61 -10.64
N MET A 261 5.09 19.80 -9.37
CA MET A 261 5.05 18.74 -8.37
C MET A 261 3.65 18.70 -7.77
N GLU A 262 2.96 17.58 -7.95
CA GLU A 262 1.61 17.40 -7.43
C GLU A 262 1.64 16.52 -6.18
N ARG A 263 0.46 16.36 -5.54
CA ARG A 263 0.09 15.29 -4.60
C ARG A 263 1.02 15.04 -3.41
N ARG A 264 0.41 15.04 -2.23
CA ARG A 264 1.07 14.67 -0.99
C ARG A 264 1.23 13.15 -0.88
N LYS A 265 2.46 12.68 -0.75
CA LYS A 265 2.81 11.31 -0.31
C LYS A 265 3.39 11.38 1.09
N SER A 266 3.26 10.33 1.90
CA SER A 266 3.81 10.34 3.26
C SER A 266 4.35 8.98 3.70
N LEU A 267 5.43 9.03 4.48
CA LEU A 267 5.79 7.99 5.43
C LEU A 267 4.95 8.20 6.70
N VAL A 268 4.29 7.15 7.16
CA VAL A 268 3.33 7.19 8.28
C VAL A 268 3.88 6.33 9.42
N ARG A 269 4.03 6.92 10.62
CA ARG A 269 4.35 6.17 11.83
C ARG A 269 3.08 5.43 12.26
N LEU A 270 3.06 4.10 12.19
CA LEU A 270 1.84 3.33 12.42
C LEU A 270 1.29 3.51 13.84
N GLY A 271 2.18 3.72 14.82
CA GLY A 271 1.80 4.03 16.20
C GLY A 271 1.05 5.35 16.39
N ALA A 272 1.10 6.26 15.40
CA ALA A 272 0.49 7.59 15.42
C ALA A 272 -0.84 7.68 14.65
N VAL A 273 -1.24 6.62 13.94
CA VAL A 273 -2.47 6.59 13.15
C VAL A 273 -3.70 6.68 14.05
N ASP A 274 -4.65 7.52 13.69
CA ASP A 274 -5.91 7.67 14.41
C ASP A 274 -6.71 6.37 14.47
N ARG A 275 -7.47 6.18 15.56
CA ARG A 275 -8.27 4.97 15.78
C ARG A 275 -9.30 4.71 14.67
N SER A 276 -9.78 5.75 13.98
CA SER A 276 -10.69 5.60 12.83
C SER A 276 -10.04 4.95 11.61
N LEU A 277 -8.71 4.91 11.54
CA LEU A 277 -7.93 4.44 10.38
C LEU A 277 -8.26 5.20 9.08
N THR A 278 -8.87 6.39 9.19
CA THR A 278 -9.24 7.21 8.04
C THR A 278 -8.00 7.59 7.24
N ASN A 279 -8.03 7.39 5.94
CA ASN A 279 -6.93 7.72 5.05
C ASN A 279 -7.37 8.38 3.74
N SER A 280 -6.43 9.00 3.07
CA SER A 280 -6.57 9.43 1.67
C SER A 280 -5.47 8.79 0.84
N VAL A 281 -5.41 7.46 0.92
CA VAL A 281 -4.44 6.57 0.27
C VAL A 281 -3.01 6.73 0.81
N HIS A 282 -2.35 7.85 0.53
CA HIS A 282 -0.92 8.02 0.84
C HIS A 282 -0.65 8.75 2.17
N TYR A 283 -1.69 9.01 2.96
CA TYR A 283 -1.60 9.59 4.30
C TYR A 283 -2.87 9.26 5.11
N PHE A 284 -2.72 9.26 6.43
CA PHE A 284 -3.74 8.94 7.41
C PHE A 284 -4.10 10.17 8.25
N LEU A 285 -5.28 10.12 8.84
CA LEU A 285 -5.60 10.93 10.01
C LEU A 285 -4.72 10.47 11.18
N LEU A 286 -4.16 11.42 11.92
CA LEU A 286 -3.30 11.15 13.07
C LEU A 286 -4.10 11.34 14.36
N GLN A 287 -3.75 10.55 15.39
CA GLN A 287 -4.31 10.72 16.72
C GLN A 287 -3.85 12.05 17.34
N PRO A 288 -4.59 12.60 18.32
CA PRO A 288 -4.19 13.82 19.03
C PRO A 288 -2.76 13.74 19.59
N GLY A 289 -2.04 14.86 19.55
CA GLY A 289 -0.64 14.94 19.97
C GLY A 289 0.38 14.63 18.87
N PHE A 290 -0.04 14.01 17.76
CA PHE A 290 0.82 13.80 16.60
C PHE A 290 0.55 14.81 15.48
N ARG A 291 1.61 15.22 14.80
CA ARG A 291 1.52 16.14 13.65
C ARG A 291 2.28 15.63 12.44
N SER A 292 2.01 16.26 11.29
CA SER A 292 2.72 16.00 10.04
C SER A 292 3.86 17.00 9.85
N LYS A 293 5.00 16.53 9.35
CA LYS A 293 6.16 17.36 8.97
C LYS A 293 6.35 17.30 7.46
N TRP A 294 6.54 18.46 6.83
CA TRP A 294 6.92 18.51 5.41
C TRP A 294 8.43 18.27 5.25
N ASN A 295 8.82 17.43 4.29
CA ASN A 295 10.20 17.17 3.93
C ASN A 295 10.43 17.57 2.47
N THR A 296 11.34 18.53 2.26
CA THR A 296 11.70 19.06 0.94
C THR A 296 12.90 18.35 0.31
N ARG A 297 13.61 17.50 1.07
CA ARG A 297 14.82 16.79 0.61
C ARG A 297 14.50 15.49 -0.11
N VAL A 298 13.33 14.91 0.14
CA VAL A 298 12.85 13.69 -0.53
C VAL A 298 11.60 14.01 -1.34
N ARG A 299 11.42 13.26 -2.43
CA ARG A 299 10.21 13.25 -3.25
C ARG A 299 9.87 11.82 -3.65
N VAL A 300 8.66 11.63 -4.16
CA VAL A 300 8.29 10.43 -4.90
C VAL A 300 8.39 10.74 -6.39
N ASN A 301 9.15 9.95 -7.14
CA ASN A 301 9.06 9.90 -8.59
C ASN A 301 7.94 8.93 -8.95
N HIS A 302 6.87 9.42 -9.57
CA HIS A 302 5.70 8.63 -9.94
C HIS A 302 5.65 8.48 -11.45
N TYR A 303 5.89 7.26 -11.94
CA TYR A 303 5.86 6.91 -13.36
C TYR A 303 4.43 6.74 -13.84
N LYS A 304 3.66 7.83 -13.71
CA LYS A 304 2.21 7.92 -13.88
C LYS A 304 1.77 7.77 -15.33
N TYR A 305 2.44 8.47 -16.24
CA TYR A 305 2.09 8.51 -17.67
C TYR A 305 3.10 7.67 -18.44
N GLN A 306 2.96 6.35 -18.35
CA GLN A 306 3.82 5.39 -19.04
C GLN A 306 3.50 5.33 -20.54
N ALA A 307 4.26 4.53 -21.29
CA ALA A 307 3.89 4.15 -22.65
C ALA A 307 2.40 3.74 -22.75
N TRP A 308 1.76 4.04 -23.88
CA TRP A 308 0.30 4.01 -23.97
C TRP A 308 -0.30 2.64 -23.58
N ASP A 309 0.34 1.56 -24.01
CA ASP A 309 -0.12 0.20 -23.72
C ASP A 309 -0.11 -0.15 -22.23
N GLU A 310 0.77 0.48 -21.46
CA GLU A 310 0.79 0.37 -20.00
C GLU A 310 -0.26 1.28 -19.36
N PHE A 311 -0.34 2.52 -19.85
CA PHE A 311 -1.24 3.52 -19.32
C PHE A 311 -2.71 3.12 -19.48
N LYS A 312 -3.09 2.52 -20.62
CA LYS A 312 -4.48 2.10 -20.91
C LYS A 312 -5.00 1.03 -19.95
N VAL A 313 -4.12 0.21 -19.37
CA VAL A 313 -4.52 -0.80 -18.36
C VAL A 313 -4.94 -0.09 -17.07
N LYS A 314 -4.11 0.86 -16.60
CA LYS A 314 -4.42 1.72 -15.43
C LYS A 314 -5.65 2.60 -15.65
N PHE A 315 -5.92 3.00 -16.89
CA PHE A 315 -7.10 3.78 -17.27
C PHE A 315 -8.41 3.02 -17.00
N ARG A 316 -8.42 1.69 -17.16
CA ARG A 316 -9.66 0.89 -17.08
C ARG A 316 -9.99 0.39 -15.67
N ARG A 317 -9.01 0.32 -14.75
CA ARG A 317 -9.20 -0.32 -13.43
C ARG A 317 -8.64 0.55 -12.31
N ARG A 318 -9.49 1.41 -11.71
CA ARG A 318 -9.15 2.19 -10.50
C ARG A 318 -9.45 1.38 -9.23
N ALA A 319 -8.47 1.27 -8.33
CA ALA A 319 -8.61 0.59 -7.05
C ALA A 319 -9.15 1.49 -5.91
N SER A 320 -9.05 2.81 -6.04
CA SER A 320 -9.58 3.78 -5.08
C SER A 320 -11.11 3.76 -5.03
N THR A 321 -11.66 3.76 -3.83
CA THR A 321 -13.10 3.69 -3.55
C THR A 321 -13.83 4.94 -4.05
N TYR A 322 -13.22 6.10 -3.83
CA TYR A 322 -13.84 7.40 -4.07
C TYR A 322 -13.43 8.04 -5.40
N THR A 323 -12.62 7.34 -6.20
CA THR A 323 -12.23 7.79 -7.54
C THR A 323 -13.18 7.21 -8.59
N VAL A 324 -13.69 8.09 -9.44
CA VAL A 324 -14.59 7.72 -10.55
C VAL A 324 -13.79 7.04 -11.66
N ASP A 325 -14.37 6.02 -12.31
CA ASP A 325 -13.73 5.40 -13.48
C ASP A 325 -13.64 6.40 -14.63
N TRP A 326 -12.56 6.31 -15.39
CA TRP A 326 -12.28 7.25 -16.46
C TRP A 326 -13.32 7.29 -17.57
N THR A 327 -13.96 6.16 -17.83
CA THR A 327 -15.04 6.02 -18.82
C THR A 327 -16.32 6.74 -18.41
N ASN A 328 -16.47 7.09 -17.13
CA ASN A 328 -17.64 7.79 -16.63
C ASN A 328 -17.50 9.31 -16.86
N LYS A 329 -18.54 9.97 -17.36
CA LYS A 329 -18.54 11.42 -17.64
C LYS A 329 -18.60 12.33 -16.42
N LYS A 330 -18.67 11.78 -15.20
CA LYS A 330 -18.71 12.53 -13.94
C LYS A 330 -17.36 13.15 -13.56
N ASN A 331 -17.38 14.34 -12.97
CA ASN A 331 -16.21 15.10 -12.50
C ASN A 331 -15.11 15.29 -13.57
N PRO A 332 -15.41 15.95 -14.71
CA PRO A 332 -14.44 16.16 -15.79
C PRO A 332 -13.23 17.02 -15.37
N ARG A 333 -13.36 17.84 -14.31
CA ARG A 333 -12.28 18.71 -13.78
C ARG A 333 -11.48 18.08 -12.62
N SER A 334 -11.61 16.77 -12.38
CA SER A 334 -10.86 16.12 -11.29
C SER A 334 -9.36 16.08 -11.58
N ASN A 335 -8.53 16.34 -10.57
CA ASN A 335 -7.07 16.14 -10.63
C ASN A 335 -6.68 14.65 -10.75
N ASP A 336 -7.65 13.74 -10.62
CA ASP A 336 -7.47 12.32 -10.93
C ASP A 336 -7.57 12.02 -12.43
N ARG A 337 -7.96 13.01 -13.26
CA ARG A 337 -7.97 12.90 -14.71
C ARG A 337 -6.63 13.34 -15.33
N THR A 338 -6.39 12.84 -16.53
CA THR A 338 -5.14 12.94 -17.29
C THR A 338 -5.42 14.09 -18.21
N PRO A 339 -4.63 15.17 -18.12
CA PRO A 339 -4.82 16.32 -18.99
C PRO A 339 -4.84 15.90 -20.46
N GLY A 340 -5.86 16.34 -21.19
CA GLY A 340 -6.01 16.07 -22.62
C GLY A 340 -6.42 14.64 -22.99
N LEU A 341 -6.89 13.83 -22.02
CA LEU A 341 -7.47 12.51 -22.28
C LEU A 341 -9.00 12.54 -22.07
N GLY A 342 -9.73 11.98 -23.03
CA GLY A 342 -11.19 11.85 -22.97
C GLY A 342 -11.65 10.72 -22.06
N PHE A 343 -12.80 10.12 -22.43
CA PHE A 343 -13.43 9.01 -21.69
C PHE A 343 -13.18 7.65 -22.35
N GLU A 344 -12.47 7.65 -23.47
CA GLU A 344 -12.20 6.46 -24.28
C GLU A 344 -10.72 6.12 -24.25
N ALA A 345 -10.42 4.82 -24.33
CA ALA A 345 -9.06 4.31 -24.34
C ALA A 345 -8.46 4.39 -25.76
N VAL A 346 -8.43 5.59 -26.33
CA VAL A 346 -7.78 5.91 -27.62
C VAL A 346 -6.47 6.63 -27.35
N GLU A 347 -5.39 6.18 -27.99
CA GLU A 347 -4.07 6.80 -27.83
C GLU A 347 -4.09 8.25 -28.34
N PRO A 348 -3.77 9.25 -27.49
CA PRO A 348 -3.69 10.62 -27.95
C PRO A 348 -2.53 10.82 -28.93
N ALA A 349 -2.74 11.65 -29.95
CA ALA A 349 -1.67 12.05 -30.85
C ALA A 349 -0.46 12.60 -30.07
N GLY A 350 0.73 12.09 -30.42
CA GLY A 350 2.00 12.45 -29.80
C GLY A 350 2.18 11.96 -28.37
N TRP A 351 1.42 10.96 -27.89
CA TRP A 351 1.52 10.44 -26.51
C TRP A 351 2.96 10.20 -26.03
N PRO A 352 3.87 9.56 -26.80
CA PRO A 352 5.25 9.33 -26.37
C PRO A 352 6.00 10.60 -25.93
N HIS A 353 5.63 11.77 -26.47
CA HIS A 353 6.30 13.05 -26.18
C HIS A 353 5.54 13.94 -25.18
N ARG A 354 4.42 13.46 -24.61
CA ARG A 354 3.66 14.23 -23.62
C ARG A 354 4.34 14.22 -22.25
N PHE A 355 4.01 15.23 -21.44
CA PHE A 355 4.46 15.35 -20.04
C PHE A 355 6.00 15.39 -19.88
N CYS A 356 6.69 16.00 -20.86
CA CYS A 356 8.13 16.20 -20.88
C CYS A 356 8.52 17.68 -20.78
N GLU A 357 8.10 18.34 -19.69
CA GLU A 357 8.47 19.73 -19.41
C GLU A 357 9.86 19.84 -18.76
N VAL A 358 10.30 18.81 -18.03
CA VAL A 358 11.63 18.74 -17.41
C VAL A 358 12.28 17.39 -17.73
N ASN A 359 13.50 17.42 -18.26
CA ASN A 359 14.35 16.24 -18.38
C ASN A 359 15.04 15.98 -17.02
N ASP A 360 14.53 15.00 -16.27
CA ASP A 360 14.98 14.63 -14.93
C ASP A 360 15.59 13.21 -14.95
N THR A 361 16.90 13.15 -15.12
CA THR A 361 17.66 11.89 -15.23
C THR A 361 18.25 11.42 -13.90
N LEU A 362 18.02 12.14 -12.81
CA LEU A 362 18.78 11.98 -11.56
C LEU A 362 18.68 10.56 -10.98
N LEU A 363 17.46 10.02 -10.91
CA LEU A 363 17.23 8.67 -10.37
C LEU A 363 17.74 7.58 -11.33
N ARG A 364 17.65 7.80 -12.64
CA ARG A 364 18.26 6.90 -13.64
C ARG A 364 19.77 6.85 -13.47
N ASP A 365 20.41 8.01 -13.38
CA ASP A 365 21.87 8.11 -13.38
C ASP A 365 22.45 7.54 -12.08
N VAL A 366 21.78 7.72 -10.94
CA VAL A 366 22.21 7.11 -9.67
C VAL A 366 22.00 5.60 -9.65
N THR A 367 20.87 5.10 -10.16
CA THR A 367 20.61 3.64 -10.20
C THR A 367 21.51 2.93 -11.21
N ARG A 368 21.94 3.61 -12.29
CA ARG A 368 22.98 3.11 -13.19
C ARG A 368 24.33 2.95 -12.51
N ARG A 369 24.71 3.87 -11.62
CA ARG A 369 25.93 3.71 -10.80
C ARG A 369 25.80 2.50 -9.87
N TRP A 370 24.65 2.31 -9.25
CA TRP A 370 24.44 1.23 -8.28
C TRP A 370 24.33 -0.16 -8.92
N TYR A 371 23.66 -0.27 -10.06
CA TYR A 371 23.23 -1.56 -10.62
C TYR A 371 23.68 -1.80 -12.06
N GLY A 372 24.19 -0.78 -12.76
CA GLY A 372 24.40 -0.83 -14.22
C GLY A 372 23.12 -0.56 -15.02
N LEU A 373 23.11 -0.94 -16.29
CA LEU A 373 21.95 -0.81 -17.17
C LEU A 373 20.95 -1.95 -16.92
N GLY A 374 19.72 -1.58 -16.54
CA GLY A 374 18.70 -2.52 -16.10
C GLY A 374 19.02 -3.12 -14.73
N PHE A 375 18.00 -3.39 -13.92
CA PHE A 375 18.15 -4.09 -12.64
C PHE A 375 18.50 -5.58 -12.83
N GLY A 376 19.55 -5.87 -13.60
CA GLY A 376 19.91 -7.21 -14.05
C GLY A 376 20.25 -8.16 -12.89
N ASN A 377 20.18 -9.47 -13.18
CA ASN A 377 20.34 -10.60 -12.25
C ASN A 377 21.64 -10.64 -11.42
N LYS A 378 22.53 -9.64 -11.52
CA LYS A 378 23.75 -9.54 -10.70
C LYS A 378 23.48 -9.15 -9.24
N LEU A 379 22.25 -8.75 -8.91
CA LEU A 379 21.84 -8.37 -7.55
C LEU A 379 21.76 -9.53 -6.56
N GLY A 380 21.61 -10.78 -7.01
CA GLY A 380 21.63 -11.96 -6.13
C GLY A 380 23.03 -12.35 -5.59
N ARG A 381 24.11 -11.67 -6.00
CA ARG A 381 25.48 -12.02 -5.56
C ARG A 381 26.21 -10.95 -4.74
N ARG A 382 25.75 -9.69 -4.73
CA ARG A 382 26.25 -8.70 -3.76
C ARG A 382 25.49 -8.86 -2.46
N ARG A 383 25.88 -9.92 -1.75
CA ARG A 383 25.62 -10.17 -0.34
C ARG A 383 25.55 -8.83 0.40
N ILE A 384 24.36 -8.47 0.90
CA ILE A 384 24.20 -7.40 1.89
C ILE A 384 24.90 -7.92 3.15
N ILE A 385 26.24 -7.83 3.19
CA ILE A 385 27.02 -8.16 4.37
C ILE A 385 26.86 -6.97 5.29
N GLY A 386 25.96 -7.11 6.26
CA GLY A 386 26.11 -6.38 7.52
C GLY A 386 27.44 -6.81 8.11
N THR A 387 28.41 -5.91 8.12
CA THR A 387 29.66 -6.09 8.87
C THR A 387 29.34 -6.03 10.36
N THR A 388 29.13 -7.19 10.98
CA THR A 388 29.28 -7.34 12.42
C THR A 388 30.76 -7.67 12.69
N PRO A 389 31.51 -6.85 13.44
CA PRO A 389 32.87 -7.21 13.84
C PRO A 389 32.82 -8.44 14.74
N GLY A 390 33.67 -9.42 14.42
CA GLY A 390 33.66 -10.74 15.02
C GLY A 390 33.93 -10.76 16.52
N SER A 391 33.28 -11.70 17.20
CA SER A 391 33.80 -12.31 18.41
C SER A 391 34.24 -13.71 18.00
N SER A 392 35.56 -13.87 17.89
CA SER A 392 36.24 -15.15 17.80
C SER A 392 36.19 -15.81 19.17
N TYR A 393 35.55 -16.97 19.26
CA TYR A 393 35.90 -17.99 20.25
C TYR A 393 36.25 -19.26 19.48
N ASN A 394 37.54 -19.59 19.47
CA ASN A 394 38.01 -20.96 19.31
C ASN A 394 38.40 -21.47 20.71
N VAL A 395 38.26 -22.79 20.86
CA VAL A 395 38.63 -23.66 21.99
C VAL A 395 39.82 -23.16 22.80
#